data_AF-A0A1W0A616-F1
#
_entry.id   AF-A0A1W0A616-F1
#
_cell.length_a   1.000
_cell.length_b   1.000
_cell.length_c   1.000
_cell.angle_alpha   90.00
_cell.angle_beta   90.00
_cell.angle_gamma   90.00
#
_symmetry.space_group_name_H-M   'P 1'
#
loop_
_entity.id
_entity.type
_entity.pdbx_description
1 polymer ?
#
loop_
_entity_poly.entity_id
_entity_poly.type
_entity_poly.pdbx_seq_one_letter_code
_entity_poly.pdbx_strand_id
1 'polypeptide(L)'
;MSKARALYRRILRTARTWDGGEIERHYIRQLARQEFEAKKNLKSAIEIDNAITEGEQRLEVGIHYKNPYPRPHYSDPGTLGGEEDLKRQTKRVDPKAGYRAKLAKGKAFKW
;
A
#
# COMPACT_ATOMS: atom_id res chain seq x y z
N MET A 1 -25.65 -18.92 -3.00
CA MET A 1 -24.17 -18.78 -2.88
C MET A 1 -23.86 -18.17 -1.51
N SER A 2 -22.85 -18.66 -0.77
CA SER A 2 -22.46 -18.08 0.53
C SER A 2 -21.98 -16.62 0.38
N LYS A 3 -22.43 -15.73 1.27
CA LYS A 3 -22.05 -14.30 1.32
C LYS A 3 -20.53 -14.11 1.31
N ALA A 4 -19.80 -14.89 2.09
CA ALA A 4 -18.32 -14.86 2.14
C ALA A 4 -17.68 -15.10 0.76
N ARG A 5 -18.16 -16.10 0.01
CA ARG A 5 -17.66 -16.39 -1.35
C ARG A 5 -18.03 -15.30 -2.36
N ALA A 6 -19.14 -14.59 -2.15
CA ALA A 6 -19.50 -13.45 -2.97
C ALA A 6 -18.55 -12.28 -2.73
N LEU A 7 -18.29 -11.94 -1.46
CA LEU A 7 -17.33 -10.92 -1.07
C LEU A 7 -15.92 -11.22 -1.61
N TYR A 8 -15.41 -12.43 -1.41
CA TYR A 8 -14.07 -12.81 -1.90
C TYR A 8 -13.91 -12.59 -3.41
N ARG A 9 -14.91 -13.03 -4.20
CA ARG A 9 -14.91 -12.82 -5.65
C ARG A 9 -15.02 -11.34 -6.02
N ARG A 10 -15.78 -10.54 -5.27
CA ARG A 10 -15.86 -9.09 -5.48
C ARG A 10 -14.49 -8.44 -5.26
N ILE A 11 -13.79 -8.79 -4.18
CA ILE A 11 -12.44 -8.28 -3.89
C ILE A 11 -11.46 -8.66 -5.02
N LEU A 12 -11.45 -9.91 -5.49
CA LEU A 12 -10.58 -10.33 -6.58
C LEU A 12 -10.87 -9.63 -7.91
N ARG A 13 -12.16 -9.35 -8.20
CA ARG A 13 -12.53 -8.54 -9.38
C ARG A 13 -12.06 -7.10 -9.22
N THR A 14 -12.24 -6.51 -8.04
CA THR A 14 -11.72 -5.17 -7.73
C THR A 14 -10.21 -5.11 -7.91
N ALA A 15 -9.45 -6.09 -7.41
CA ALA A 15 -8.00 -6.14 -7.62
C ALA A 15 -7.61 -6.24 -9.11
N ARG A 16 -8.42 -6.91 -9.93
CA ARG A 16 -8.19 -7.02 -11.38
C ARG A 16 -8.45 -5.70 -12.11
N THR A 17 -9.47 -4.95 -11.71
CA THR A 17 -9.86 -3.67 -12.34
C THR A 17 -9.41 -2.45 -11.55
N TRP A 18 -8.54 -2.64 -10.56
CA TRP A 18 -8.01 -1.56 -9.74
C TRP A 18 -7.31 -0.52 -10.61
N ASP A 19 -7.29 0.76 -10.23
CA ASP A 19 -6.63 1.80 -11.04
C ASP A 19 -5.13 1.90 -10.74
N GLY A 20 -4.70 1.43 -9.56
CA GLY A 20 -3.31 1.44 -9.14
C GLY A 20 -2.38 0.47 -9.87
N GLY A 21 -1.09 0.58 -9.54
CA GLY A 21 -0.03 -0.27 -10.09
C GLY A 21 -0.10 -1.73 -9.64
N GLU A 22 0.72 -2.59 -10.27
CA GLU A 22 0.69 -4.04 -10.01
C GLU A 22 0.99 -4.39 -8.54
N ILE A 23 1.81 -3.59 -7.85
CA ILE A 23 2.10 -3.76 -6.42
C ILE A 23 0.82 -3.69 -5.59
N GLU A 24 -0.05 -2.71 -5.83
CA GLU A 24 -1.31 -2.56 -5.11
C GLU A 24 -2.30 -3.68 -5.46
N ARG A 25 -2.37 -4.05 -6.75
CA ARG A 25 -3.21 -5.16 -7.20
C ARG A 25 -2.80 -6.47 -6.53
N HIS A 26 -1.50 -6.75 -6.50
CA HIS A 26 -0.96 -7.91 -5.81
C HIS A 26 -1.25 -7.85 -4.30
N TYR A 27 -1.07 -6.70 -3.68
CA TYR A 27 -1.37 -6.48 -2.26
C TYR A 27 -2.84 -6.79 -1.94
N ILE A 28 -3.80 -6.27 -2.71
CA ILE A 28 -5.23 -6.55 -2.51
C ILE A 28 -5.51 -8.07 -2.59
N ARG A 29 -4.93 -8.76 -3.59
CA ARG A 29 -5.11 -10.22 -3.75
C ARG A 29 -4.53 -11.01 -2.56
N GLN A 30 -3.30 -10.67 -2.16
CA GLN A 30 -2.61 -11.35 -1.05
C GLN A 30 -3.35 -11.14 0.27
N LEU A 31 -3.69 -9.89 0.58
CA LEU A 31 -4.39 -9.56 1.81
C LEU A 31 -5.74 -10.27 1.89
N ALA A 32 -6.52 -10.26 0.80
CA ALA A 32 -7.78 -10.99 0.74
C ALA A 32 -7.58 -12.49 1.01
N ARG A 33 -6.54 -13.11 0.44
CA ARG A 33 -6.23 -14.52 0.69
C ARG A 33 -5.88 -14.75 2.17
N GLN A 34 -5.01 -13.93 2.74
CA GLN A 34 -4.57 -14.04 4.13
C GLN A 34 -5.74 -13.91 5.10
N GLU A 35 -6.60 -12.91 4.91
CA GLU A 35 -7.74 -12.67 5.81
C GLU A 35 -8.79 -13.78 5.77
N PHE A 36 -9.11 -14.29 4.58
CA PHE A 36 -10.05 -15.41 4.43
C PHE A 36 -9.47 -16.71 5.00
N GLU A 37 -8.18 -16.95 4.81
CA GLU A 37 -7.50 -18.12 5.38
C GLU A 37 -7.45 -18.06 6.91
N ALA A 38 -7.14 -16.89 7.48
CA ALA A 38 -7.12 -16.69 8.93
C ALA A 38 -8.49 -16.93 9.58
N LYS A 39 -9.58 -16.63 8.85
CA LYS A 39 -10.96 -16.75 9.33
C LYS A 39 -11.66 -18.05 8.89
N LYS A 40 -10.96 -18.97 8.22
CA LYS A 40 -11.57 -20.19 7.64
C LYS A 40 -12.25 -21.12 8.65
N ASN A 41 -11.82 -21.07 9.91
CA ASN A 41 -12.29 -21.92 10.99
C ASN A 41 -13.39 -21.26 11.85
N LEU A 42 -13.88 -20.07 11.49
CA LEU A 42 -15.00 -19.43 12.18
C LEU A 42 -16.26 -20.32 12.04
N LYS A 43 -16.90 -20.60 13.17
CA LYS A 43 -18.12 -21.44 13.25
C LYS A 43 -19.35 -20.67 13.68
N SER A 44 -19.18 -19.57 14.41
CA SER A 44 -20.29 -18.73 14.86
C SER A 44 -20.86 -17.94 13.69
N ALA A 45 -22.18 -18.06 13.48
CA ALA A 45 -22.87 -17.31 12.42
C ALA A 45 -22.72 -15.79 12.60
N ILE A 46 -22.73 -15.31 13.86
CA ILE A 46 -22.58 -13.89 14.20
C ILE A 46 -21.16 -13.41 13.84
N GLU A 47 -20.13 -14.18 14.20
CA GLU A 47 -18.75 -13.81 13.87
C GLU A 47 -18.49 -13.82 12.37
N ILE A 48 -19.10 -14.76 11.63
CA ILE A 48 -19.01 -14.82 10.18
C ILE A 48 -19.67 -13.58 9.55
N ASP A 49 -20.86 -13.20 9.98
CA ASP A 49 -21.57 -12.04 9.43
C ASP A 49 -20.85 -10.73 9.75
N ASN A 50 -20.30 -10.61 10.96
CA ASN A 50 -19.44 -9.49 11.35
C ASN A 50 -18.18 -9.40 10.48
N ALA A 51 -17.49 -10.51 10.25
CA ALA A 51 -16.30 -10.55 9.40
C ALA A 51 -16.60 -10.19 7.93
N ILE A 52 -17.76 -10.60 7.42
CA ILE A 52 -18.21 -10.23 6.07
C ILE A 52 -18.49 -8.74 6.01
N THR A 53 -19.22 -8.20 6.99
CA THR A 53 -19.56 -6.77 7.07
C THR A 53 -18.30 -5.91 7.14
N GLU A 54 -17.34 -6.30 7.98
CA GLU A 54 -16.04 -5.63 8.08
C GLU A 54 -15.29 -5.63 6.73
N GLY A 55 -15.27 -6.77 6.03
CA GLY A 55 -14.62 -6.89 4.73
C GLY A 55 -15.31 -6.07 3.62
N GLU A 56 -16.64 -5.95 3.66
CA GLU A 56 -17.40 -5.08 2.75
C GLU A 56 -17.08 -3.61 3.00
N GLN A 57 -17.10 -3.17 4.27
CA GLN A 57 -16.74 -1.81 4.65
C GLN A 57 -15.30 -1.47 4.23
N ARG A 58 -14.34 -2.37 4.48
CA ARG A 58 -12.95 -2.21 4.04
C ARG A 58 -12.82 -2.03 2.54
N LEU A 59 -13.54 -2.84 1.75
CA LEU A 59 -13.55 -2.74 0.30
C LEU A 59 -14.12 -1.39 -0.16
N GLU A 60 -15.20 -0.92 0.46
CA GLU A 60 -15.85 0.36 0.15
C GLU A 60 -14.96 1.55 0.48
N VAL A 61 -14.33 1.55 1.65
CA VAL A 61 -13.33 2.56 2.04
C VAL A 61 -12.21 2.62 1.00
N GLY A 62 -11.68 1.46 0.61
CA GLY A 62 -10.59 1.42 -0.37
C GLY A 62 -11.01 1.98 -1.73
N ILE A 63 -12.18 1.59 -2.24
CA ILE A 63 -12.73 2.10 -3.50
C ILE A 63 -12.97 3.62 -3.42
N HIS A 64 -13.57 4.09 -2.33
CA HIS A 64 -13.91 5.51 -2.14
C HIS A 64 -12.66 6.40 -2.15
N TYR A 65 -11.61 6.00 -1.45
CA TYR A 65 -10.36 6.75 -1.37
C TYR A 65 -9.34 6.39 -2.46
N LYS A 66 -9.68 5.46 -3.36
CA LYS A 66 -8.80 4.94 -4.41
C LYS A 66 -7.43 4.47 -3.88
N ASN A 67 -7.42 3.87 -2.69
CA ASN A 67 -6.24 3.22 -2.12
C ASN A 67 -6.63 1.85 -1.51
N PRO A 68 -5.78 0.82 -1.58
CA PRO A 68 -6.08 -0.43 -0.88
C PRO A 68 -6.23 -0.16 0.62
N TYR A 69 -7.19 -0.84 1.28
CA TYR A 69 -7.37 -0.74 2.73
C TYR A 69 -7.28 -2.11 3.39
N PRO A 70 -6.60 -2.24 4.55
CA PRO A 70 -5.61 -1.30 5.09
C PRO A 70 -4.55 -0.92 4.06
N ARG A 71 -3.99 0.29 4.18
CA ARG A 71 -2.98 0.74 3.24
C ARG A 71 -1.70 -0.08 3.41
N PRO A 72 -1.08 -0.54 2.31
CA PRO A 72 0.24 -1.14 2.39
C PRO A 72 1.21 -0.13 3.00
N HIS A 73 1.98 -0.58 3.99
CA HIS A 73 3.03 0.25 4.57
C HIS A 73 4.22 0.26 3.61
N TYR A 74 4.34 1.32 2.81
CA TYR A 74 5.53 1.56 2.00
C TYR A 74 6.64 2.06 2.92
N SER A 75 7.49 1.15 3.40
CA SER A 75 8.82 1.56 3.84
C SER A 75 9.62 1.86 2.58
N ASP A 76 10.03 3.12 2.40
CA ASP A 76 11.04 3.45 1.40
C ASP A 76 12.28 2.55 1.67
N PRO A 77 12.88 1.91 0.65
CA PRO A 77 14.05 1.06 0.83
C PRO A 77 15.25 1.73 1.54
N GLY A 78 15.22 3.06 1.68
CA GLY A 78 16.22 3.84 2.42
C GLY A 78 15.83 4.27 3.84
N THR A 79 14.60 3.99 4.29
CA THR A 79 14.09 4.42 5.61
C THR A 79 14.20 3.32 6.66
N LEU A 80 14.16 2.05 6.25
CA LEU A 80 14.53 0.90 7.07
C LEU A 80 15.63 0.17 6.30
N GLY A 81 16.88 0.25 6.79
CA GLY A 81 18.06 -0.26 6.08
C GLY A 81 17.96 -1.76 5.79
N GLY A 82 17.54 -2.11 4.57
CA GLY A 82 17.31 -3.49 4.18
C GLY A 82 17.18 -3.63 2.66
N GLU A 83 18.34 -3.74 2.02
CA GLU A 83 18.70 -4.50 0.80
C GLU A 83 19.76 -3.71 0.03
N GLU A 84 21.01 -4.22 0.03
CA GLU A 84 22.16 -3.55 -0.59
C GLU A 84 22.06 -3.38 -2.12
N ASP A 85 21.08 -4.03 -2.76
CA ASP A 85 20.94 -4.09 -4.22
C ASP A 85 20.07 -2.98 -4.84
N LEU A 86 19.42 -2.12 -4.05
CA LEU A 86 18.64 -0.99 -4.55
C LEU A 86 19.44 0.33 -4.49
N LYS A 87 20.67 0.33 -5.01
CA LYS A 87 21.45 1.58 -5.17
C LYS A 87 20.64 2.56 -6.02
N ARG A 88 20.27 3.70 -5.42
CA ARG A 88 19.66 4.83 -6.14
C ARG A 88 20.61 5.31 -7.23
N GLN A 89 20.39 4.90 -8.47
CA GLN A 89 21.15 5.39 -9.61
C GLN A 89 20.71 6.82 -9.94
N THR A 90 21.37 7.81 -9.33
CA THR A 90 21.17 9.21 -9.70
C THR A 90 22.08 9.56 -10.87
N LYS A 91 21.52 10.01 -12.01
CA LYS A 91 22.30 10.61 -13.12
C LYS A 91 22.83 12.03 -12.80
N ARG A 92 22.71 12.47 -11.55
CA ARG A 92 23.13 13.81 -11.14
C ARG A 92 24.65 13.85 -11.03
N VAL A 93 25.28 14.62 -11.90
CA VAL A 93 26.74 14.77 -11.99
C VAL A 93 27.33 15.38 -10.72
N ASP A 94 26.62 16.31 -10.07
CA ASP A 94 27.02 16.87 -8.76
C ASP A 94 25.79 17.07 -7.84
N PRO A 95 25.53 16.15 -6.90
CA PRO A 95 24.43 16.26 -5.94
C PRO A 95 24.57 17.44 -4.97
N LYS A 96 25.77 18.01 -4.82
CA LYS A 96 26.10 19.09 -3.87
C LYS A 96 26.15 20.47 -4.52
N ALA A 97 25.95 20.58 -5.83
CA ALA A 97 25.94 21.86 -6.55
C ALA A 97 24.93 22.87 -5.95
N GLY A 98 23.70 22.42 -5.66
CA GLY A 98 22.68 23.28 -5.04
C GLY A 98 23.03 23.73 -3.62
N TYR A 99 23.71 22.88 -2.83
CA TYR A 99 24.16 23.22 -1.48
C TYR A 99 25.28 24.27 -1.53
N ARG A 100 26.25 24.11 -2.45
CA ARG A 100 27.33 25.09 -2.68
C ARG A 100 26.80 26.45 -3.13
N ALA A 101 25.81 26.48 -4.02
CA ALA A 101 25.17 27.72 -4.47
C ALA A 101 24.46 28.48 -3.33
N LYS A 102 23.81 27.75 -2.40
CA LYS A 102 23.20 28.36 -1.21
C LYS A 102 24.23 28.95 -0.25
N LEU A 103 25.35 28.26 -0.02
CA LEU A 103 26.44 28.77 0.82
C LEU A 103 27.08 30.03 0.24
N ALA A 104 27.22 30.12 -1.10
CA ALA A 104 27.74 31.30 -1.77
C ALA A 104 26.80 32.52 -1.61
N LYS A 105 25.48 32.32 -1.75
CA LYS A 105 24.48 33.38 -1.52
C LYS A 105 24.45 33.88 -0.06
N GLY A 106 24.63 32.99 0.91
CA GLY A 106 24.64 33.34 2.34
C GLY A 106 25.83 34.19 2.79
N LYS A 107 26.92 34.25 2.01
CA LYS A 107 28.07 35.14 2.28
C LYS A 107 27.92 36.55 1.70
N ALA A 108 26.95 36.78 0.82
CA ALA A 108 26.77 38.05 0.10
C ALA A 108 26.00 39.12 0.89
N PHE A 109 25.44 38.79 2.06
CA PHE A 109 24.81 39.73 2.97
C PHE A 109 25.47 39.62 4.34
N LYS A 110 26.49 40.44 4.57
CA LYS A 110 26.99 40.80 5.90
C LYS A 110 27.26 42.30 5.90
N TRP A 111 26.53 43.02 6.74
CA TRP A 111 26.83 44.40 7.12
C TRP A 111 28.00 44.40 8.09
#